data_AF-A0A7G1KW53-F1
#
_entry.id   AF-A0A7G1KW53-F1
#
_cell.length_a   1.000
_cell.length_b   1.000
_cell.length_c   1.000
_cell.angle_alpha   90.00
_cell.angle_beta   90.00
_cell.angle_gamma   90.00
#
_symmetry.space_group_name_H-M   'P 1'
#
loop_
_entity.id
_entity.type
_entity.pdbx_description
1 polymer ?
#
loop_
_entity_poly.entity_id
_entity_poly.type
_entity_poly.pdbx_seq_one_letter_code
_entity_poly.pdbx_strand_id
1 'polypeptide(L)'
;MSAVMATTRISEVDGDRAEWSIHDSVVHVQAVRLADGTETAFEPPLELGQALTEMPRKLWDEVLFRYGMVRRSTAQDLTEVPS
;
A
#
# COMPACT_ATOMS: atom_id res chain seq x y z
N MET A 1 -14.91 19.80 -3.86
CA MET A 1 -13.71 18.96 -4.04
C MET A 1 -14.11 17.54 -3.68
N SER A 2 -14.33 16.69 -4.69
CA SER A 2 -14.63 15.28 -4.42
C SER A 2 -13.34 14.63 -3.95
N ALA A 3 -13.30 14.23 -2.68
CA ALA A 3 -12.23 13.38 -2.18
C ALA A 3 -12.29 12.10 -3.03
N VAL A 4 -11.30 11.90 -3.89
CA VAL A 4 -11.01 10.57 -4.43
C VAL A 4 -10.65 9.76 -3.20
N MET A 5 -11.60 9.00 -2.66
CA MET A 5 -11.32 8.09 -1.56
C MET A 5 -10.31 7.09 -2.09
N ALA A 6 -9.07 7.23 -1.65
CA ALA A 6 -8.01 6.32 -2.04
C ALA A 6 -8.43 4.92 -1.58
N THR A 7 -8.53 4.00 -2.53
CA THR A 7 -8.92 2.62 -2.23
C THR A 7 -7.89 2.00 -1.30
N THR A 8 -8.32 1.69 -0.07
CA THR A 8 -7.51 0.91 0.87
C THR A 8 -7.33 -0.51 0.35
N ARG A 9 -6.09 -0.98 0.39
CA ARG A 9 -5.63 -2.29 -0.06
C ARG A 9 -5.01 -3.02 1.11
N ILE A 10 -5.01 -4.35 1.02
CA ILE A 10 -4.44 -5.23 2.03
C ILE A 10 -3.38 -6.11 1.37
N SER A 11 -2.22 -6.22 2.01
CA SER A 11 -1.18 -7.20 1.71
C SER A 11 -0.98 -8.09 2.94
N GLU A 12 -0.80 -9.40 2.74
CA GLU A 12 -0.60 -10.37 3.83
C GLU A 12 0.48 -11.39 3.46
N VAL A 13 1.41 -11.67 4.38
CA VAL A 13 2.52 -12.63 4.22
C VAL A 13 2.81 -13.29 5.58
N ASP A 14 2.78 -14.62 5.64
CA ASP A 14 3.05 -15.41 6.85
C ASP A 14 2.26 -14.97 8.11
N GLY A 15 1.05 -14.43 7.94
CA GLY A 15 0.23 -13.90 9.03
C GLY A 15 0.50 -12.44 9.39
N ASP A 16 1.53 -11.81 8.82
CA ASP A 16 1.74 -10.37 8.90
C ASP A 16 0.87 -9.67 7.84
N ARG A 17 0.20 -8.57 8.22
CA ARG A 17 -0.76 -7.83 7.39
C ARG A 17 -0.43 -6.35 7.35
N ALA A 18 -0.52 -5.74 6.17
CA ALA A 18 -0.38 -4.30 5.95
C ALA A 18 -1.63 -3.74 5.26
N GLU A 19 -2.16 -2.64 5.79
CA GLU A 19 -3.22 -1.83 5.18
C GLU A 19 -2.60 -0.58 4.57
N TRP A 20 -2.88 -0.31 3.29
CA TRP A 20 -2.23 0.76 2.56
C TRP A 20 -3.08 1.33 1.43
N SER A 21 -2.82 2.57 1.05
CA SER A 21 -3.46 3.27 -0.07
C SER A 21 -2.42 3.91 -0.98
N ILE A 22 -2.86 4.38 -2.15
CA ILE A 22 -2.03 5.16 -3.07
C ILE A 22 -2.58 6.58 -3.12
N HIS A 23 -1.76 7.56 -2.77
CA HIS A 23 -2.06 8.98 -2.90
C HIS A 23 -0.98 9.63 -3.76
N ASP A 24 -1.35 10.29 -4.85
CA ASP A 24 -0.41 10.98 -5.74
C ASP A 24 0.80 10.12 -6.15
N SER A 25 0.55 8.83 -6.44
CA SER A 25 1.57 7.81 -6.76
C SER A 25 2.49 7.37 -5.63
N VAL A 26 2.29 7.85 -4.41
CA VAL A 26 3.00 7.41 -3.20
C VAL A 26 2.19 6.33 -2.49
N VAL A 27 2.86 5.32 -1.96
CA VAL A 27 2.24 4.30 -1.09
C VAL A 27 2.18 4.84 0.33
N HIS A 28 0.97 4.87 0.91
CA HIS A 28 0.74 5.26 2.29
C HIS A 28 0.31 4.02 3.08
N VAL A 29 1.15 3.59 4.02
CA VAL A 29 0.81 2.52 4.97
C VAL A 29 0.03 3.12 6.13
N GLN A 30 -1.15 2.57 6.40
CA GLN A 30 -2.09 3.05 7.42
C GLN A 30 -2.03 2.20 8.68
N ALA A 31 -1.78 0.89 8.54
CA ALA A 31 -1.59 0.00 9.67
C ALA A 31 -0.75 -1.22 9.27
N VAL A 32 0.00 -1.75 10.23
CA VAL A 32 0.66 -3.06 10.16
C VAL A 32 0.22 -3.87 11.36
N ARG A 33 -0.23 -5.11 11.11
CA ARG A 33 -0.51 -6.10 12.14
C ARG A 33 0.42 -7.30 11.94
N LEU A 34 1.19 -7.65 12.95
CA LEU A 34 2.10 -8.79 12.92
C LEU A 34 1.36 -10.09 13.27
N ALA A 35 1.95 -11.22 12.89
CA ALA A 35 1.38 -12.54 13.16
C ALA A 35 1.19 -12.86 14.66
N ASP A 36 1.93 -12.19 15.54
CA ASP A 36 1.79 -12.30 17.00
C ASP A 36 0.61 -11.48 17.57
N GLY A 37 -0.09 -10.74 16.71
CA GLY A 37 -1.22 -9.89 17.06
C GLY A 37 -0.84 -8.44 17.39
N THR A 38 0.45 -8.08 17.40
CA THR A 38 0.90 -6.70 17.56
C THR A 38 0.39 -5.85 16.41
N GLU A 39 -0.23 -4.71 16.71
CA GLU A 39 -0.77 -3.79 15.71
C GLU A 39 -0.22 -2.39 15.91
N THR A 40 0.31 -1.83 14.82
CA THR A 40 0.80 -0.45 14.75
C THR A 40 -0.02 0.28 13.71
N ALA A 41 -0.80 1.25 14.14
CA ALA A 41 -1.52 2.17 13.27
C ALA A 41 -0.66 3.43 13.01
N PHE A 42 -0.80 3.99 11.82
CA PHE A 42 0.01 5.07 11.31
C PHE A 42 -0.90 6.24 10.89
N GLU A 43 -0.82 7.36 11.61
CA GLU A 43 -1.49 8.60 11.18
C GLU A 43 -0.58 9.39 10.23
N PRO A 44 -1.07 9.80 9.05
CA PRO A 44 -0.31 10.65 8.15
C PRO A 44 0.02 12.02 8.78
N PRO A 45 1.18 12.62 8.44
CA PRO A 45 2.18 12.17 7.49
C PRO A 45 3.29 11.38 8.20
N LEU A 46 3.39 10.08 7.94
CA LEU A 46 4.49 9.27 8.46
C LEU A 46 5.81 9.60 7.74
N GLU A 47 6.90 9.64 8.49
CA GLU A 47 8.23 9.53 7.90
C GLU A 47 8.45 8.09 7.44
N LEU A 48 8.85 7.92 6.18
CA LEU A 48 9.11 6.61 5.54
C LEU A 48 9.98 5.68 6.40
N GLY A 49 10.91 6.23 7.18
CA GLY A 49 11.78 5.49 8.08
C GLY A 49 11.04 4.74 9.20
N GLN A 50 9.94 5.30 9.72
CA GLN A 50 9.18 4.69 10.80
C GLN A 50 8.34 3.50 10.29
N ALA A 51 7.72 3.64 9.11
CA ALA A 51 7.02 2.54 8.45
C ALA A 51 7.96 1.38 8.10
N LEU A 52 9.19 1.67 7.64
CA LEU A 52 10.19 0.64 7.32
C LEU A 52 10.77 -0.06 8.57
N THR A 53 10.67 0.56 9.75
CA THR A 53 11.15 -0.03 11.02
C THR A 53 10.14 -1.02 11.57
N GLU A 54 8.85 -0.68 11.49
CA GLU A 54 7.74 -1.48 12.03
C GLU A 54 7.25 -2.56 11.05
N MET A 55 7.43 -2.37 9.75
CA MET A 55 6.98 -3.32 8.73
C MET A 55 8.10 -4.30 8.36
N PRO A 56 7.85 -5.63 8.47
CA PRO A 56 8.80 -6.63 8.01
C PRO A 56 9.17 -6.44 6.53
N ARG A 57 10.45 -6.60 6.18
CA ARG A 57 10.95 -6.36 4.82
C ARG A 57 10.20 -7.15 3.74
N LYS A 58 9.88 -8.42 4.01
CA LYS A 58 9.10 -9.30 3.13
C LYS A 58 7.70 -8.74 2.82
N LEU A 59 7.05 -8.12 3.82
CA LEU A 59 5.73 -7.51 3.65
C LEU A 59 5.82 -6.23 2.82
N TRP A 60 6.90 -5.47 2.99
CA TRP A 60 7.17 -4.30 2.15
C TRP A 60 7.40 -4.67 0.69
N ASP A 61 8.16 -5.72 0.42
CA ASP A 61 8.41 -6.19 -0.94
C ASP A 61 7.10 -6.63 -1.64
N GLU A 62 6.17 -7.26 -0.91
CA GLU A 62 4.82 -7.59 -1.40
C GLU A 62 3.98 -6.34 -1.71
N VAL A 63 4.03 -5.32 -0.85
CA VAL A 63 3.37 -4.03 -1.11
C VAL A 63 3.90 -3.38 -2.40
N LEU A 64 5.22 -3.36 -2.58
CA LEU A 64 5.86 -2.82 -3.80
C LEU A 64 5.48 -3.62 -5.05
N PHE A 65 5.44 -4.96 -4.93
CA PHE A 65 5.01 -5.82 -6.03
C PHE A 65 3.57 -5.51 -6.47
N ARG A 66 2.63 -5.44 -5.52
CA ARG A 66 1.22 -5.09 -5.80
C ARG A 66 1.07 -3.69 -6.36
N TYR A 67 1.82 -2.71 -5.83
CA TYR A 67 1.86 -1.37 -6.39
C TYR A 67 2.29 -1.37 -7.86
N GLY A 68 3.35 -2.13 -8.20
CA GLY A 68 3.83 -2.29 -9.57
C GLY A 68 2.77 -2.92 -10.49
N MET A 69 1.99 -3.89 -10.00
CA MET A 69 0.87 -4.45 -10.75
C MET A 69 -0.22 -3.41 -11.01
N VAL A 70 -0.65 -2.68 -9.98
CA VAL A 70 -1.69 -1.64 -10.11
C VAL A 70 -1.28 -0.60 -11.14
N ARG A 71 -0.05 -0.09 -11.07
CA ARG A 71 0.45 0.90 -12.05
C ARG A 71 0.46 0.37 -13.49
N ARG A 72 0.82 -0.89 -13.71
CA ARG A 72 0.81 -1.50 -15.05
C ARG A 72 -0.61 -1.67 -15.58
N SER A 73 -1.55 -2.09 -14.73
CA SER A 73 -2.96 -2.21 -15.12
C SER A 73 -3.58 -0.87 -15.49
N THR A 74 -3.35 0.19 -14.69
CA THR A 74 -3.84 1.54 -15.02
C THR A 74 -3.20 2.10 -16.29
N ALA A 75 -1.94 1.74 -16.59
CA ALA A 75 -1.29 2.14 -17.83
C ALA A 75 -1.85 1.44 -19.07
N GLN A 76 -2.29 0.18 -18.97
CA GLN A 76 -2.93 -0.56 -20.07
C GLN A 76 -4.35 -0.07 -20.36
N ASP A 77 -5.11 0.31 -19.33
CA ASP A 77 -6.48 0.84 -19.45
C ASP A 77 -6.52 2.18 -20.22
N LEU A 78 -5.42 2.95 -20.18
CA LEU A 78 -5.29 4.22 -20.92
C LEU A 78 -4.86 4.06 -22.39
N THR A 79 -4.47 2.85 -22.81
CA THR A 79 -4.05 2.58 -24.20
C THR A 79 -5.15 2.07 -25.12
N GLU A 80 -6.33 1.70 -24.58
CA GLU A 80 -7.51 1.34 -25.38
C GLU A 80 -8.41 2.57 -25.62
N VAL A 81 -7.95 3.49 -26.46
CA VAL A 81 -8.84 4.49 -27.07
C VAL A 81 -9.31 3.94 -28.42
N PRO A 82 -10.57 3.49 -28.59
CA PRO A 82 -11.09 3.14 -29.90
C PRO A 82 -11.14 4.39 -30.79
N SER A 83 -10.59 4.25 -32.00
CA SER A 83 -10.61 5.26 -33.06
C SER A 83 -12.00 5.51 -33.62
#